data_AF-A0A356MMA4-F1
#
_entry.id   AF-A0A356MMA4-F1
#
_cell.length_a   1.000
_cell.length_b   1.000
_cell.length_c   1.000
_cell.angle_alpha   90.00
_cell.angle_beta   90.00
_cell.angle_gamma   90.00
#
_symmetry.space_group_name_H-M   'P 1'
#
loop_
_entity.id
_entity.type
_entity.pdbx_description
1 polymer ?
#
loop_
_entity_poly.entity_id
_entity_poly.type
_entity_poly.pdbx_seq_one_letter_code
_entity_poly.pdbx_strand_id
1 'polypeptide(L)'
;MMKFYGLLFGAVLFTLVSCQSPSIEEPDVVIVCMDSTHVFFAPSANWDSINATDGWRRMDNGRFMTQTMAMPQYQVRPKITAHITLQSAGDPWDKSGSFVLLPNAAPNLLDVGFTNQSISETDYPGIAINESNTGFHPTIELLRFITPFGVGYFSESTSADEYKPVYIPKWEDSVQWVADISHLWEALGDSATFGVYLDTWTGEGYSMDIHLEFKAKPETVVPGKSLATIPLVNTTKFGSKQRAYDRFSISPLEVDVALEKPASNAVLYYTATGHGGHGTGDEFV
;
A
#
# COMPACT_ATOMS: atom_id res chain seq x y z
N MET A 1 -51.55 -39.88 -67.77
CA MET A 1 -51.65 -39.57 -66.32
C MET A 1 -50.31 -39.90 -65.66
N MET A 2 -49.47 -38.90 -65.39
CA MET A 2 -48.24 -39.07 -64.60
C MET A 2 -48.21 -37.92 -63.60
N LYS A 3 -48.08 -38.28 -62.31
CA LYS A 3 -48.21 -37.38 -61.15
C LYS A 3 -46.91 -36.59 -60.95
N PHE A 4 -47.03 -35.27 -60.85
CA PHE A 4 -45.98 -34.37 -60.35
C PHE A 4 -45.99 -34.39 -58.82
N TYR A 5 -44.83 -34.62 -58.20
CA TYR A 5 -44.62 -34.39 -56.76
C TYR A 5 -44.02 -33.00 -56.57
N GLY A 6 -44.74 -32.11 -55.88
CA GLY A 6 -44.21 -30.83 -55.40
C GLY A 6 -43.54 -30.99 -54.04
N LEU A 7 -42.27 -30.63 -53.95
CA LEU A 7 -41.57 -30.45 -52.66
C LEU A 7 -41.81 -29.02 -52.18
N LEU A 8 -42.49 -28.86 -51.04
CA LEU A 8 -42.56 -27.62 -50.27
C LEU A 8 -41.47 -27.66 -49.20
N PHE A 9 -40.44 -26.83 -49.34
CA PHE A 9 -39.46 -26.57 -48.27
C PHE A 9 -40.02 -25.46 -47.38
N GLY A 10 -40.45 -25.81 -46.17
CA GLY A 10 -40.80 -24.84 -45.13
C GLY A 10 -39.55 -24.34 -44.43
N ALA A 11 -39.26 -23.04 -44.57
CA ALA A 11 -38.22 -22.38 -43.79
C ALA A 11 -38.79 -21.99 -42.41
N VAL A 12 -38.35 -22.67 -41.36
CA VAL A 12 -38.65 -22.30 -39.97
C VAL A 12 -37.62 -21.26 -39.53
N LEU A 13 -38.07 -20.02 -39.36
CA LEU A 13 -37.28 -18.91 -38.84
C LEU A 13 -37.24 -19.01 -37.31
N PHE A 14 -36.13 -19.51 -36.76
CA PHE A 14 -35.88 -19.49 -35.31
C PHE A 14 -35.46 -18.08 -34.90
N THR A 15 -36.38 -17.32 -34.30
CA THR A 15 -36.05 -16.08 -33.58
C THR A 15 -35.37 -16.45 -32.27
N LEU A 16 -34.06 -16.27 -32.19
CA LEU A 16 -33.31 -16.36 -30.94
C LEU A 16 -33.65 -15.12 -30.10
N VAL A 17 -34.52 -15.30 -29.11
CA VAL A 17 -34.69 -14.34 -28.03
C VAL A 17 -33.42 -14.41 -27.18
N SER A 18 -32.59 -13.37 -27.25
CA SER A 18 -31.47 -13.17 -26.33
C SER A 18 -32.05 -12.95 -24.94
N CYS A 19 -31.94 -13.97 -24.07
CA CYS A 19 -32.02 -13.76 -22.64
C CYS A 19 -30.83 -12.86 -22.26
N GLN A 20 -31.09 -11.60 -21.94
CA GLN A 20 -30.18 -10.83 -21.12
C GLN A 20 -30.07 -11.58 -19.79
N SER A 21 -28.90 -12.15 -19.53
CA SER A 21 -28.52 -12.60 -18.19
C SER A 21 -28.75 -11.42 -17.23
N PRO A 22 -29.32 -11.63 -16.03
CA PRO A 22 -29.35 -10.56 -15.04
C PRO A 22 -27.91 -10.11 -14.79
N SER A 23 -27.64 -8.82 -14.99
CA SER A 23 -26.39 -8.18 -14.59
C SER A 23 -26.22 -8.40 -13.08
N ILE A 24 -25.33 -9.30 -12.70
CA ILE A 24 -24.98 -9.46 -11.29
C ILE A 24 -24.07 -8.29 -11.00
N GLU A 25 -24.56 -7.29 -10.25
CA GLU A 25 -23.72 -6.21 -9.77
C GLU A 25 -22.55 -6.83 -8.98
N GLU A 26 -21.32 -6.50 -9.37
CA GLU A 26 -20.13 -6.91 -8.63
C GLU A 26 -20.27 -6.40 -7.19
N PRO A 27 -20.03 -7.24 -6.17
CA PRO A 27 -20.28 -6.86 -4.79
C PRO A 27 -19.21 -5.89 -4.28
N ASP A 28 -19.56 -5.05 -3.32
CA ASP A 28 -18.57 -4.35 -2.49
C ASP A 28 -17.75 -5.38 -1.69
N VAL A 29 -16.45 -5.14 -1.57
CA VAL A 29 -15.52 -6.04 -0.87
C VAL A 29 -14.66 -5.27 0.11
N VAL A 30 -14.48 -5.82 1.32
CA VAL A 30 -13.47 -5.34 2.27
C VAL A 30 -12.38 -6.40 2.40
N ILE A 31 -11.14 -6.00 2.14
CA ILE A 31 -9.96 -6.82 2.45
C ILE A 31 -9.39 -6.32 3.76
N VAL A 32 -9.48 -7.15 4.79
CA VAL A 32 -8.82 -6.90 6.08
C VAL A 32 -7.35 -7.29 5.93
N CYS A 33 -6.48 -6.29 5.97
CA CYS A 33 -5.04 -6.50 5.87
C CYS A 33 -4.43 -6.77 7.26
N MET A 34 -4.79 -5.96 8.24
CA MET A 34 -4.40 -6.09 9.65
C MET A 34 -5.62 -5.94 10.54
N ASP A 35 -5.68 -6.76 11.60
CA ASP A 35 -6.75 -6.76 12.59
C ASP A 35 -6.09 -6.87 13.97
N SER A 36 -6.02 -5.73 14.67
CA SER A 36 -5.31 -5.55 15.93
C SER A 36 -3.88 -6.09 15.88
N THR A 37 -3.20 -5.92 14.75
CA THR A 37 -1.86 -6.48 14.52
C THR A 37 -0.82 -5.69 15.29
N HIS A 38 -0.02 -6.38 16.10
CA HIS A 38 1.04 -5.77 16.90
C HIS A 38 2.31 -5.53 16.06
N VAL A 39 2.78 -4.28 16.04
CA VAL A 39 3.98 -3.82 15.32
C VAL A 39 4.97 -3.26 16.32
N PHE A 40 6.11 -3.93 16.48
CA PHE A 40 7.07 -3.67 17.56
C PHE A 40 8.48 -4.11 17.17
N PHE A 41 9.48 -3.64 17.89
CA PHE A 41 10.88 -3.99 17.69
C PHE A 41 11.35 -5.05 18.71
N ALA A 42 11.66 -6.25 18.23
CA ALA A 42 12.11 -7.35 19.09
C ALA A 42 13.19 -8.24 18.43
N PRO A 43 14.49 -7.92 18.59
CA PRO A 43 15.57 -8.70 17.98
C PRO A 43 15.62 -10.18 18.36
N SER A 44 15.06 -10.55 19.51
CA SER A 44 15.04 -11.91 20.05
C SER A 44 13.70 -12.64 19.84
N ALA A 45 12.71 -12.04 19.18
CA ALA A 45 11.42 -12.66 18.97
C ALA A 45 11.50 -13.86 18.02
N ASN A 46 10.63 -14.85 18.25
CA ASN A 46 10.46 -15.98 17.35
C ASN A 46 9.50 -15.61 16.21
N TRP A 47 10.04 -14.97 15.17
CA TRP A 47 9.25 -14.46 14.06
C TRP A 47 8.51 -15.53 13.26
N ASP A 48 9.06 -16.74 13.16
CA ASP A 48 8.41 -17.84 12.45
C ASP A 48 7.11 -18.27 13.15
N SER A 49 7.11 -18.28 14.49
CA SER A 49 5.91 -18.63 15.27
C SER A 49 4.84 -17.55 15.18
N ILE A 50 5.24 -16.28 15.17
CA ILE A 50 4.31 -15.16 15.03
C ILE A 50 3.70 -15.14 13.62
N ASN A 51 4.53 -15.29 12.59
CA ASN A 51 4.08 -15.41 11.19
C ASN A 51 3.12 -16.59 10.98
N ALA A 52 3.35 -17.73 11.63
CA ALA A 52 2.42 -18.86 11.58
C ALA A 52 1.04 -18.54 12.20
N THR A 53 0.93 -17.50 13.01
CA THR A 53 -0.29 -17.07 13.68
C THR A 53 -1.07 -16.06 12.86
N ASP A 54 -0.39 -15.05 12.27
CA ASP A 54 -1.05 -13.93 11.60
C ASP A 54 -0.76 -13.80 10.09
N GLY A 55 0.13 -14.62 9.53
CA GLY A 55 0.48 -14.62 8.11
C GLY A 55 1.43 -13.49 7.67
N TRP A 56 1.86 -12.62 8.60
CA TRP A 56 2.74 -11.50 8.29
C TRP A 56 4.21 -11.87 8.50
N ARG A 57 4.96 -11.89 7.38
CA ARG A 57 6.42 -12.05 7.42
C ARG A 57 7.06 -10.77 7.95
N ARG A 58 7.90 -10.89 8.96
CA ARG A 58 8.57 -9.75 9.62
C ARG A 58 10.05 -9.68 9.29
N MET A 59 10.53 -8.47 9.06
CA MET A 59 11.92 -8.11 8.79
C MET A 59 12.30 -6.91 9.65
N ASP A 60 13.61 -6.60 9.69
CA ASP A 60 14.17 -5.55 10.55
C ASP A 60 13.65 -5.62 11.99
N ASN A 61 13.66 -6.84 12.54
CA ASN A 61 13.21 -7.14 13.90
C ASN A 61 11.77 -6.68 14.20
N GLY A 62 10.86 -6.76 13.21
CA GLY A 62 9.43 -6.49 13.38
C GLY A 62 8.97 -5.12 12.88
N ARG A 63 9.91 -4.26 12.45
CA ARG A 63 9.62 -2.90 11.96
C ARG A 63 9.09 -2.85 10.54
N PHE A 64 9.36 -3.88 9.74
CA PHE A 64 8.77 -4.02 8.40
C PHE A 64 8.09 -5.39 8.27
N MET A 65 6.84 -5.38 7.83
CA MET A 65 6.01 -6.56 7.75
C MET A 65 5.45 -6.68 6.34
N THR A 66 5.36 -7.89 5.77
CA THR A 66 4.73 -8.12 4.46
C THR A 66 3.78 -9.30 4.44
N GLN A 67 2.74 -9.19 3.62
CA GLN A 67 1.79 -10.26 3.33
C GLN A 67 1.21 -10.09 1.92
N THR A 68 1.08 -11.20 1.19
CA THR A 68 0.44 -11.23 -0.13
C THR A 68 -1.03 -11.58 0.00
N MET A 69 -1.90 -10.84 -0.68
CA MET A 69 -3.35 -11.01 -0.64
C MET A 69 -3.91 -11.07 -2.07
N ALA A 70 -4.92 -11.92 -2.28
CA ALA A 70 -5.65 -11.98 -3.55
C ALA A 70 -6.57 -10.76 -3.67
N MET A 71 -6.56 -10.12 -4.84
CA MET A 71 -7.41 -8.96 -5.11
C MET A 71 -8.75 -9.40 -5.72
N PRO A 72 -9.87 -8.75 -5.35
CA PRO A 72 -11.15 -8.96 -6.01
C PRO A 72 -11.05 -8.58 -7.48
N GLN A 73 -11.85 -9.23 -8.31
CA GLN A 73 -11.91 -8.97 -9.74
C GLN A 73 -13.09 -8.05 -10.03
N TYR A 74 -12.85 -7.00 -10.82
CA TYR A 74 -13.89 -6.07 -11.25
C TYR A 74 -13.73 -5.76 -12.74
N GLN A 75 -14.84 -5.75 -13.48
CA GLN A 75 -14.88 -5.31 -14.89
C GLN A 75 -14.70 -3.79 -15.00
N VAL A 76 -15.29 -3.04 -14.08
CA VAL A 76 -15.16 -1.60 -13.98
C VAL A 76 -14.34 -1.28 -12.74
N ARG A 77 -13.32 -0.40 -12.86
CA ARG A 77 -12.48 -0.02 -11.73
C ARG A 77 -13.33 0.37 -10.51
N PRO A 78 -13.18 -0.32 -9.37
CA PRO A 78 -13.88 0.05 -8.15
C PRO A 78 -13.35 1.40 -7.64
N LYS A 79 -14.07 2.00 -6.69
CA LYS A 79 -13.45 2.98 -5.79
C LYS A 79 -12.73 2.21 -4.70
N ILE A 80 -11.47 2.55 -4.44
CA ILE A 80 -10.64 1.88 -3.45
C ILE A 80 -10.29 2.88 -2.37
N THR A 81 -10.64 2.58 -1.12
CA THR A 81 -10.34 3.40 0.03
C THR A 81 -9.49 2.61 1.02
N ALA A 82 -8.30 3.12 1.34
CA ALA A 82 -7.46 2.56 2.39
C ALA A 82 -7.81 3.19 3.73
N HIS A 83 -7.96 2.35 4.75
CA HIS A 83 -8.22 2.75 6.12
C HIS A 83 -7.09 2.23 7.01
N ILE A 84 -6.52 3.10 7.83
CA ILE A 84 -5.51 2.74 8.84
C ILE A 84 -5.99 3.29 10.17
N THR A 85 -6.12 2.44 11.18
CA THR A 85 -6.28 2.82 12.58
C THR A 85 -5.04 2.41 13.34
N LEU A 86 -4.54 3.29 14.21
CA LEU A 86 -3.35 3.03 15.00
C LEU A 86 -3.56 3.47 16.45
N GLN A 87 -3.05 2.64 17.35
CA GLN A 87 -2.99 2.87 18.78
C GLN A 87 -1.57 2.56 19.26
N SER A 88 -0.98 3.42 20.11
CA SER A 88 0.24 3.05 20.83
C SER A 88 -0.04 1.88 21.76
N ALA A 89 0.89 0.95 21.87
CA ALA A 89 0.86 -0.11 22.88
C ALA A 89 1.92 0.12 23.98
N GLY A 90 2.53 1.31 24.01
CA GLY A 90 3.52 1.74 24.98
C GLY A 90 4.64 2.59 24.39
N ASP A 91 4.79 2.63 23.06
CA ASP A 91 5.71 3.56 22.39
C ASP A 91 5.18 5.01 22.49
N PRO A 92 5.91 5.94 23.13
CA PRO A 92 5.40 7.29 23.40
C PRO A 92 5.68 8.29 22.27
N TRP A 93 6.40 7.89 21.22
CA TRP A 93 6.97 8.81 20.25
C TRP A 93 6.10 9.00 19.00
N ASP A 94 6.40 10.05 18.25
CA ASP A 94 5.91 10.30 16.90
C ASP A 94 6.83 9.65 15.86
N LYS A 95 6.40 8.51 15.33
CA LYS A 95 7.18 7.67 14.42
C LYS A 95 6.70 7.81 12.99
N SER A 96 7.66 7.76 12.06
CA SER A 96 7.35 7.59 10.65
C SER A 96 6.75 6.22 10.40
N GLY A 97 5.67 6.18 9.62
CA GLY A 97 5.04 4.94 9.17
C GLY A 97 4.59 5.00 7.72
N SER A 98 4.46 3.84 7.10
CA SER A 98 4.05 3.73 5.72
C SER A 98 3.35 2.40 5.45
N PHE A 99 2.19 2.47 4.81
CA PHE A 99 1.51 1.32 4.21
C PHE A 99 1.87 1.30 2.72
N VAL A 100 2.41 0.18 2.25
CA VAL A 100 3.08 0.09 0.96
C VAL A 100 2.60 -1.09 0.12
N LEU A 101 2.79 -0.95 -1.19
CA LEU A 101 2.68 -2.01 -2.19
C LEU A 101 4.07 -2.31 -2.74
N LEU A 102 4.50 -3.56 -2.61
CA LEU A 102 5.72 -4.05 -3.23
C LEU A 102 5.44 -4.37 -4.71
N PRO A 103 6.25 -3.82 -5.65
CA PRO A 103 6.17 -4.22 -7.05
C PRO A 103 6.39 -5.73 -7.21
N ASN A 104 5.55 -6.37 -8.02
CA ASN A 104 5.69 -7.80 -8.34
C ASN A 104 6.98 -8.11 -9.14
N ALA A 105 7.51 -7.11 -9.86
CA ALA A 105 8.77 -7.23 -10.57
C ALA A 105 9.94 -7.23 -9.58
N ALA A 106 10.88 -8.15 -9.79
CA ALA A 106 12.16 -8.17 -9.12
C ALA A 106 13.25 -7.57 -10.04
N PRO A 107 14.27 -6.90 -9.48
CA PRO A 107 14.47 -6.71 -8.05
C PRO A 107 13.58 -5.61 -7.42
N ASN A 108 13.20 -5.79 -6.16
CA ASN A 108 12.43 -4.82 -5.37
C ASN A 108 13.02 -4.64 -3.96
N LEU A 109 12.31 -3.94 -3.06
CA LEU A 109 12.80 -3.64 -1.72
C LEU A 109 13.29 -4.87 -0.94
N LEU A 110 12.68 -6.05 -1.13
CA LEU A 110 13.09 -7.25 -0.42
C LEU A 110 14.50 -7.71 -0.80
N ASP A 111 14.93 -7.42 -2.03
CA ASP A 111 16.24 -7.80 -2.55
C ASP A 111 17.35 -6.85 -2.08
N VAL A 112 17.02 -5.57 -1.84
CA VAL A 112 18.02 -4.53 -1.55
C VAL A 112 18.00 -4.02 -0.11
N GLY A 113 16.83 -4.02 0.53
CA GLY A 113 16.65 -3.36 1.83
C GLY A 113 16.98 -4.26 3.02
N PHE A 114 16.96 -5.58 2.82
CA PHE A 114 17.07 -6.55 3.92
C PHE A 114 18.16 -7.60 3.70
N THR A 115 18.81 -7.62 2.53
CA THR A 115 19.86 -8.60 2.21
C THR A 115 21.26 -7.97 2.29
N ASN A 116 22.27 -8.78 2.62
CA ASN A 116 23.67 -8.30 2.60
C ASN A 116 24.22 -8.16 1.16
N GLN A 117 23.51 -8.67 0.16
CA GLN A 117 23.89 -8.61 -1.24
C GLN A 117 23.02 -7.56 -1.91
N SER A 118 23.38 -6.28 -1.73
CA SER A 118 22.71 -5.22 -2.48
C SER A 118 22.99 -5.42 -3.97
N ILE A 119 21.95 -5.29 -4.79
CA ILE A 119 22.07 -5.31 -6.26
C ILE A 119 22.81 -4.08 -6.79
N SER A 120 22.99 -3.03 -5.99
CA SER A 120 23.71 -1.81 -6.32
C SER A 120 24.76 -1.49 -5.25
N GLU A 121 25.99 -1.18 -5.66
CA GLU A 121 27.06 -0.67 -4.78
C GLU A 121 26.93 0.86 -4.65
N THR A 122 25.77 1.35 -4.21
CA THR A 122 25.51 2.78 -4.01
C THR A 122 25.43 3.12 -2.53
N ASP A 123 25.70 4.39 -2.18
CA ASP A 123 25.61 4.87 -0.79
C ASP A 123 24.17 4.84 -0.24
N TYR A 124 23.17 4.86 -1.11
CA TYR A 124 21.75 4.82 -0.80
C TYR A 124 21.05 3.81 -1.70
N PRO A 125 21.07 2.51 -1.35
CA PRO A 125 20.51 1.48 -2.21
C PRO A 125 18.98 1.47 -2.20
N GLY A 126 18.40 1.20 -3.36
CA GLY A 126 16.97 0.97 -3.54
C GLY A 126 16.13 2.23 -3.54
N ILE A 127 16.66 3.34 -4.07
CA ILE A 127 15.98 4.64 -4.06
C ILE A 127 15.19 4.89 -5.36
N ALA A 128 15.81 4.65 -6.51
CA ALA A 128 15.26 5.07 -7.81
C ALA A 128 14.99 3.89 -8.75
N ILE A 129 14.02 4.05 -9.66
CA ILE A 129 13.75 3.05 -10.69
C ILE A 129 14.99 2.76 -11.53
N ASN A 130 15.22 1.48 -11.80
CA ASN A 130 16.36 1.00 -12.56
C ASN A 130 17.71 1.52 -12.03
N GLU A 131 17.82 1.74 -10.71
CA GLU A 131 19.05 2.20 -10.06
C GLU A 131 20.25 1.36 -10.50
N SER A 132 21.32 2.02 -10.94
CA SER A 132 22.53 1.37 -11.47
C SER A 132 22.27 0.35 -12.60
N ASN A 133 21.20 0.52 -13.38
CA ASN A 133 20.77 -0.38 -14.46
C ASN A 133 20.43 -1.81 -13.99
N THR A 134 19.97 -1.96 -12.75
CA THR A 134 19.68 -3.27 -12.13
C THR A 134 18.29 -3.82 -12.44
N GLY A 135 17.42 -3.02 -13.07
CA GLY A 135 16.00 -3.33 -13.21
C GLY A 135 15.17 -3.13 -11.93
N PHE A 136 15.73 -2.46 -10.91
CA PHE A 136 15.04 -2.25 -9.63
C PHE A 136 13.72 -1.46 -9.75
N HIS A 137 12.71 -1.90 -9.00
CA HIS A 137 11.44 -1.22 -8.86
C HIS A 137 11.25 -0.68 -7.42
N PRO A 138 11.17 0.65 -7.22
CA PRO A 138 10.91 1.24 -5.91
C PRO A 138 9.56 0.83 -5.34
N THR A 139 9.50 0.76 -4.02
CA THR A 139 8.25 0.50 -3.29
C THR A 139 7.25 1.63 -3.49
N ILE A 140 5.98 1.29 -3.71
CA ILE A 140 4.89 2.27 -3.85
C ILE A 140 4.27 2.52 -2.47
N GLU A 141 4.20 3.77 -2.02
CA GLU A 141 3.46 4.09 -0.79
C GLU A 141 1.98 4.29 -1.10
N LEU A 142 1.13 3.48 -0.46
CA LEU A 142 -0.33 3.63 -0.50
C LEU A 142 -0.76 4.76 0.43
N LEU A 143 -0.14 4.83 1.60
CA LEU A 143 -0.36 5.90 2.58
C LEU A 143 0.87 6.06 3.47
N ARG A 144 1.43 7.27 3.50
CA ARG A 144 2.44 7.68 4.48
C ARG A 144 1.75 8.34 5.66
N PHE A 145 2.18 8.05 6.88
CA PHE A 145 1.62 8.60 8.11
C PHE A 145 2.70 8.84 9.17
N ILE A 146 2.40 9.70 10.14
CA ILE A 146 3.23 9.96 11.33
C ILE A 146 2.37 9.60 12.55
N THR A 147 2.86 8.74 13.43
CA THR A 147 2.12 8.42 14.66
C THR A 147 2.03 9.64 15.55
N PRO A 148 0.91 9.85 16.25
CA PRO A 148 0.88 10.80 17.36
C PRO A 148 1.65 10.23 18.56
N PHE A 149 1.97 11.11 19.51
CA PHE A 149 2.61 10.73 20.77
C PHE A 149 1.67 9.87 21.62
N GLY A 150 1.93 8.56 21.67
CA GLY A 150 1.37 7.68 22.69
C GLY A 150 -0.16 7.51 22.71
N VAL A 151 -0.85 7.80 21.61
CA VAL A 151 -2.33 7.76 21.56
C VAL A 151 -2.87 6.40 22.01
N GLY A 152 -3.90 6.42 22.85
CA GLY A 152 -4.53 5.24 23.43
C GLY A 152 -3.86 4.76 24.70
N TYR A 153 -2.65 4.16 24.60
CA TYR A 153 -1.97 3.62 25.78
C TYR A 153 -1.81 4.67 26.90
N PHE A 154 -1.51 5.92 26.53
CA PHE A 154 -1.35 7.00 27.50
C PHE A 154 -2.61 7.88 27.68
N SER A 155 -3.66 7.69 26.86
CA SER A 155 -4.82 8.60 26.80
C SER A 155 -5.67 8.62 28.08
N GLU A 156 -5.71 7.53 28.84
CA GLU A 156 -6.44 7.43 30.11
C GLU A 156 -5.54 7.57 31.36
N SER A 157 -4.24 7.85 31.17
CA SER A 157 -3.32 7.96 32.31
C SER A 157 -3.50 9.28 33.06
N THR A 158 -3.45 9.24 34.40
CA THR A 158 -3.49 10.46 35.24
C THR A 158 -2.35 11.43 34.91
N SER A 159 -1.21 10.90 34.45
CA SER A 159 -0.07 11.70 33.99
C SER A 159 -0.37 12.45 32.69
N ALA A 160 -1.10 11.86 31.75
CA ALA A 160 -1.50 12.56 30.52
C ALA A 160 -2.51 13.68 30.78
N ASP A 161 -3.33 13.57 31.84
CA ASP A 161 -4.22 14.65 32.26
C ASP A 161 -3.47 15.91 32.72
N GLU A 162 -2.28 15.77 33.31
CA GLU A 162 -1.45 16.92 33.71
C GLU A 162 -0.96 17.73 32.50
N TYR A 163 -0.74 17.06 31.36
CA TYR A 163 -0.30 17.69 30.13
C TYR A 163 -1.45 18.09 29.20
N LYS A 164 -2.70 17.79 29.58
CA LYS A 164 -3.89 18.10 28.77
C LYS A 164 -4.20 19.61 28.84
N PRO A 165 -4.09 20.34 27.72
CA PRO A 165 -4.44 21.75 27.72
C PRO A 165 -5.93 21.94 28.07
N VAL A 166 -6.27 23.05 28.72
CA VAL A 166 -7.65 23.33 29.17
C VAL A 166 -8.70 23.34 28.06
N TYR A 167 -8.28 23.52 26.80
CA TYR A 167 -9.13 23.52 25.61
C TYR A 167 -9.28 22.13 24.97
N ILE A 168 -8.60 21.10 25.48
CA ILE A 168 -8.75 19.71 25.05
C ILE A 168 -9.62 18.96 26.07
N PRO A 169 -10.87 18.60 25.73
CA PRO A 169 -11.78 17.96 26.68
C PRO A 169 -11.36 16.54 27.05
N LYS A 170 -10.81 15.80 26.09
CA LYS A 170 -10.30 14.43 26.25
C LYS A 170 -9.19 14.15 25.26
N TRP A 171 -8.34 13.19 25.58
CA TRP A 171 -7.47 12.54 24.62
C TRP A 171 -8.28 11.52 23.80
N GLU A 172 -7.92 11.31 22.54
CA GLU A 172 -8.51 10.24 21.73
C GLU A 172 -7.78 8.92 21.97
N ASP A 173 -8.46 7.79 21.78
CA ASP A 173 -7.92 6.46 22.09
C ASP A 173 -7.15 5.82 20.91
N SER A 174 -7.31 6.38 19.72
CA SER A 174 -6.60 5.98 18.51
C SER A 174 -6.57 7.13 17.50
N VAL A 175 -5.78 6.96 16.45
CA VAL A 175 -5.79 7.84 15.26
C VAL A 175 -6.24 7.03 14.05
N GLN A 176 -6.95 7.69 13.13
CA GLN A 176 -7.46 7.07 11.90
C GLN A 176 -7.08 7.90 10.67
N TRP A 177 -6.62 7.23 9.64
CA TRP A 177 -6.36 7.80 8.32
C TRP A 177 -7.20 7.08 7.26
N VAL A 178 -7.77 7.85 6.34
CA VAL A 178 -8.60 7.36 5.25
C VAL A 178 -8.14 8.02 3.95
N ALA A 179 -7.79 7.23 2.94
CA ALA A 179 -7.27 7.74 1.67
C ALA A 179 -7.86 7.01 0.47
N ASP A 180 -8.20 7.76 -0.58
CA ASP A 180 -8.59 7.19 -1.87
C ASP A 180 -7.33 6.76 -2.64
N ILE A 181 -7.21 5.45 -2.89
CA ILE A 181 -6.09 4.85 -3.63
C ILE A 181 -6.54 4.25 -4.97
N SER A 182 -7.72 4.65 -5.48
CA SER A 182 -8.30 4.09 -6.71
C SER A 182 -7.40 4.22 -7.94
N HIS A 183 -6.50 5.20 -7.93
CA HIS A 183 -5.51 5.42 -8.99
C HIS A 183 -4.45 4.31 -9.10
N LEU A 184 -4.34 3.44 -8.09
CA LEU A 184 -3.41 2.30 -8.04
C LEU A 184 -4.06 0.98 -8.40
N TRP A 185 -5.32 0.97 -8.86
CA TRP A 185 -6.06 -0.25 -9.21
C TRP A 185 -5.25 -1.23 -10.06
N GLU A 186 -4.67 -0.77 -11.17
CA GLU A 186 -3.86 -1.61 -12.04
C GLU A 186 -2.56 -2.11 -11.40
N ALA A 187 -1.98 -1.36 -10.46
CA ALA A 187 -0.77 -1.77 -9.77
C ALA A 187 -1.02 -2.93 -8.79
N LEU A 188 -2.25 -3.08 -8.29
CA LEU A 188 -2.63 -4.17 -7.38
C LEU A 188 -2.65 -5.54 -8.09
N GLY A 189 -2.97 -5.57 -9.39
CA GLY A 189 -3.08 -6.79 -10.18
C GLY A 189 -4.07 -7.81 -9.58
N ASP A 190 -3.87 -9.09 -9.88
CA ASP A 190 -4.69 -10.19 -9.32
C ASP A 190 -4.32 -10.53 -7.87
N SER A 191 -3.09 -10.22 -7.48
CA SER A 191 -2.58 -10.38 -6.12
C SER A 191 -1.57 -9.29 -5.81
N ALA A 192 -1.70 -8.71 -4.63
CA ALA A 192 -0.85 -7.62 -4.17
C ALA A 192 -0.04 -8.06 -2.96
N THR A 193 1.26 -7.76 -2.96
CA THR A 193 2.11 -7.91 -1.76
C THR A 193 2.16 -6.58 -1.03
N PHE A 194 1.42 -6.50 0.07
CA PHE A 194 1.42 -5.33 0.93
C PHE A 194 2.56 -5.38 1.92
N GLY A 195 3.02 -4.19 2.33
CA GLY A 195 3.94 -4.01 3.43
C GLY A 195 3.47 -2.93 4.39
N VAL A 196 3.85 -3.05 5.66
CA VAL A 196 3.70 -2.01 6.67
C VAL A 196 5.05 -1.76 7.30
N TYR A 197 5.46 -0.49 7.29
CA TYR A 197 6.64 0.00 7.97
C TYR A 197 6.24 0.89 9.14
N LEU A 198 6.94 0.73 10.27
CA LEU A 198 6.85 1.64 11.38
C LEU A 198 8.23 1.81 12.02
N ASP A 199 8.71 3.04 12.16
CA ASP A 199 10.02 3.37 12.73
C ASP A 199 10.05 3.28 14.27
N THR A 200 9.45 2.22 14.82
CA THR A 200 9.47 1.92 16.25
C THR A 200 10.75 1.20 16.66
N TRP A 201 11.28 1.55 17.82
CA TRP A 201 12.46 0.90 18.42
C TRP A 201 12.16 0.33 19.81
N THR A 202 10.88 0.23 20.17
CA THR A 202 10.41 -0.24 21.47
C THR A 202 9.87 -1.66 21.35
N GLY A 203 9.96 -2.43 22.44
CA GLY A 203 9.36 -3.77 22.49
C GLY A 203 7.84 -3.72 22.61
N GLU A 204 7.32 -2.60 23.12
CA GLU A 204 5.90 -2.29 23.29
C GLU A 204 5.24 -1.89 21.97
N GLY A 205 5.85 -1.02 21.17
CA GLY A 205 5.35 -0.68 19.84
C GLY A 205 3.90 -0.17 19.80
N TYR A 206 3.15 -0.68 18.81
CA TYR A 206 1.82 -0.20 18.41
C TYR A 206 0.88 -1.36 18.06
N SER A 207 -0.43 -1.10 18.08
CA SER A 207 -1.47 -1.93 17.48
C SER A 207 -2.03 -1.24 16.24
N MET A 208 -2.25 -2.00 15.16
CA MET A 208 -2.72 -1.46 13.88
C MET A 208 -3.87 -2.29 13.30
N ASP A 209 -4.89 -1.58 12.80
CA ASP A 209 -5.93 -2.13 11.94
C ASP A 209 -5.80 -1.49 10.56
N ILE A 210 -5.74 -2.31 9.52
CA ILE A 210 -5.65 -1.85 8.14
C ILE A 210 -6.64 -2.63 7.29
N HIS A 211 -7.46 -1.93 6.53
CA HIS A 211 -8.30 -2.57 5.52
C HIS A 211 -8.44 -1.72 4.26
N LEU A 212 -8.75 -2.39 3.16
CA LEU A 212 -9.09 -1.79 1.88
C LEU A 212 -10.57 -2.02 1.60
N GLU A 213 -11.32 -0.94 1.43
CA GLU A 213 -12.72 -0.95 0.99
C GLU A 213 -12.77 -0.77 -0.53
N PHE A 214 -13.28 -1.77 -1.23
CA PHE A 214 -13.56 -1.74 -2.66
C PHE A 214 -15.06 -1.55 -2.86
N LYS A 215 -15.44 -0.39 -3.39
CA LYS A 215 -16.83 -0.14 -3.82
C LYS A 215 -16.98 -0.39 -5.30
N ALA A 216 -17.84 -1.34 -5.62
CA ALA A 216 -18.14 -1.67 -7.00
C ALA A 216 -18.76 -0.45 -7.71
N LYS A 217 -18.61 -0.42 -9.03
CA LYS A 217 -19.33 0.53 -9.87
C LYS A 217 -20.33 -0.25 -10.72
N PRO A 218 -21.48 0.36 -11.09
CA PRO A 218 -22.44 -0.29 -11.96
C PRO A 218 -21.78 -0.78 -13.25
N GLU A 219 -22.13 -1.99 -13.72
CA GLU A 219 -21.60 -2.54 -14.98
C GLU A 219 -21.93 -1.65 -16.21
N THR A 220 -22.93 -0.78 -16.09
CA THR A 220 -23.28 0.21 -17.12
C THR A 220 -22.23 1.30 -17.30
N VAL A 221 -21.30 1.47 -16.36
CA VAL A 221 -20.19 2.42 -16.48
C VAL A 221 -19.19 1.88 -17.48
N VAL A 222 -18.93 2.65 -18.55
CA VAL A 222 -17.91 2.29 -19.54
C VAL A 222 -16.53 2.32 -18.87
N PRO A 223 -15.77 1.21 -18.85
CA PRO A 223 -14.42 1.20 -18.28
C PRO A 223 -13.51 2.22 -18.97
N GLY A 224 -12.74 2.95 -18.17
CA GLY A 224 -11.68 3.81 -18.70
C GLY A 224 -10.52 3.00 -19.30
N LYS A 225 -9.64 3.66 -20.05
CA LYS A 225 -8.39 3.04 -20.54
C LYS A 225 -7.52 2.63 -19.37
N SER A 226 -7.00 1.40 -19.38
CA SER A 226 -6.04 0.87 -18.40
C SER A 226 -4.91 1.88 -18.11
N LEU A 227 -4.64 2.12 -16.83
CA LEU A 227 -3.55 3.00 -16.39
C LEU A 227 -2.26 2.20 -16.21
N ALA A 228 -1.13 2.84 -16.47
CA ALA A 228 0.18 2.32 -16.11
C ALA A 228 0.72 3.09 -14.91
N THR A 229 1.16 2.38 -13.88
CA THR A 229 1.83 2.95 -12.70
C THR A 229 3.32 2.67 -12.79
N ILE A 230 4.13 3.74 -12.78
CA ILE A 230 5.60 3.64 -12.82
C ILE A 230 6.13 4.20 -11.49
N PRO A 231 6.60 3.35 -10.56
CA PRO A 231 7.23 3.83 -9.33
C PRO A 231 8.58 4.46 -9.66
N LEU A 232 8.73 5.76 -9.43
CA LEU A 232 9.93 6.51 -9.84
C LEU A 232 11.01 6.49 -8.77
N VAL A 233 10.66 6.93 -7.56
CA VAL A 233 11.59 7.04 -6.43
C VAL A 233 10.86 6.74 -5.13
N ASN A 234 11.59 6.19 -4.16
CA ASN A 234 11.17 6.14 -2.77
C ASN A 234 12.39 6.27 -1.86
N THR A 235 12.46 7.38 -1.13
CA THR A 235 13.58 7.69 -0.23
C THR A 235 13.34 7.22 1.21
N THR A 236 12.18 6.63 1.51
CA THR A 236 11.89 6.06 2.82
C THR A 236 12.82 4.88 3.08
N LYS A 237 13.53 4.93 4.21
CA LYS A 237 14.39 3.84 4.65
C LYS A 237 13.53 2.77 5.35
N PHE A 238 13.11 1.76 4.60
CA PHE A 238 12.32 0.65 5.13
C PHE A 238 13.18 -0.46 5.75
N GLY A 239 14.38 -0.67 5.20
CA GLY A 239 15.21 -1.81 5.52
C GLY A 239 16.49 -1.49 6.28
N SER A 240 16.99 -2.51 7.01
CA SER A 240 18.23 -2.42 7.80
C SER A 240 19.49 -2.24 6.94
N LYS A 241 19.40 -2.52 5.64
CA LYS A 241 20.49 -2.40 4.66
C LYS A 241 20.39 -1.13 3.82
N GLN A 242 19.35 -0.32 4.04
CA GLN A 242 19.25 1.01 3.48
C GLN A 242 19.85 2.06 4.41
N ARG A 243 20.28 3.17 3.84
CA ARG A 243 20.70 4.38 4.56
C ARG A 243 19.58 5.42 4.50
N ALA A 244 19.40 6.20 5.57
CA ALA A 244 18.50 7.34 5.55
C ALA A 244 18.97 8.35 4.48
N TYR A 245 18.06 8.80 3.62
CA TYR A 245 18.40 9.61 2.46
C TYR A 245 18.51 11.10 2.79
N ASP A 246 19.73 11.61 2.94
CA ASP A 246 20.07 13.01 3.25
C ASP A 246 20.74 13.75 2.07
N ARG A 247 20.83 13.11 0.89
CA ARG A 247 21.60 13.60 -0.25
C ARG A 247 21.02 14.86 -0.92
N PHE A 248 19.75 15.20 -0.67
CA PHE A 248 19.14 16.44 -1.16
C PHE A 248 19.90 17.70 -0.70
N SER A 249 20.64 17.63 0.39
CA SER A 249 21.53 18.71 0.87
C SER A 249 22.75 18.97 -0.04
N ILE A 250 23.09 18.02 -0.91
CA ILE A 250 24.29 18.05 -1.76
C ILE A 250 23.92 18.21 -3.23
N SER A 251 22.92 17.49 -3.71
CA SER A 251 22.56 17.44 -5.13
C SER A 251 21.09 17.06 -5.34
N PRO A 252 20.47 17.45 -6.47
CA PRO A 252 19.17 16.92 -6.85
C PRO A 252 19.21 15.39 -7.05
N LEU A 253 18.05 14.74 -6.86
CA LEU A 253 17.82 13.36 -7.29
C LEU A 253 17.23 13.39 -8.70
N GLU A 254 18.01 12.93 -9.67
CA GLU A 254 17.61 12.84 -11.07
C GLU A 254 17.33 11.38 -11.45
N VAL A 255 16.27 11.15 -12.22
CA VAL A 255 15.83 9.82 -12.64
C VAL A 255 15.40 9.85 -14.10
N ASP A 256 15.99 8.97 -14.89
CA ASP A 256 15.60 8.77 -16.28
C ASP A 256 14.52 7.69 -16.39
N VAL A 257 13.45 7.99 -17.13
CA VAL A 257 12.32 7.08 -17.32
C VAL A 257 12.09 6.85 -18.80
N ALA A 258 12.14 5.58 -19.21
CA ALA A 258 11.77 5.16 -20.55
C ALA A 258 10.28 4.77 -20.58
N LEU A 259 9.53 5.34 -21.53
CA LEU A 259 8.15 4.93 -21.80
C LEU A 259 8.13 4.03 -23.04
N GLU A 260 7.65 2.79 -22.89
CA GLU A 260 7.52 1.85 -24.02
C GLU A 260 6.51 2.33 -25.07
N LYS A 261 5.53 3.12 -24.65
CA LYS A 261 4.46 3.66 -25.50
C LYS A 261 4.21 5.13 -25.13
N PRO A 262 3.76 5.97 -26.07
CA PRO A 262 3.34 7.33 -25.74
C PRO A 262 2.27 7.35 -24.65
N ALA A 263 2.48 8.16 -23.62
CA ALA A 263 1.51 8.41 -22.56
C ALA A 263 0.77 9.74 -22.78
N SER A 264 -0.47 9.83 -22.31
CA SER A 264 -1.27 11.06 -22.34
C SER A 264 -1.93 11.26 -20.98
N ASN A 265 -2.10 12.51 -20.55
CA ASN A 265 -2.68 12.84 -19.23
C ASN A 265 -1.92 12.17 -18.06
N ALA A 266 -0.59 12.12 -18.16
CA ALA A 266 0.24 11.59 -17.09
C ALA A 266 0.10 12.47 -15.84
N VAL A 267 0.03 11.83 -14.67
CA VAL A 267 -0.06 12.49 -13.36
C VAL A 267 1.09 11.99 -12.51
N LEU A 268 1.83 12.92 -11.90
CA LEU A 268 2.84 12.61 -10.90
C LEU A 268 2.21 12.66 -9.52
N TYR A 269 2.26 11.54 -8.79
CA TYR A 269 1.96 11.49 -7.36
C TYR A 269 3.27 11.62 -6.60
N TYR A 270 3.37 12.65 -5.75
CA TYR A 270 4.57 12.97 -4.99
C TYR A 270 4.23 13.14 -3.51
N THR A 271 4.89 12.34 -2.67
CA THR A 271 4.72 12.36 -1.22
C THR A 271 6.05 12.69 -0.57
N ALA A 272 6.08 13.73 0.26
CA ALA A 272 7.28 14.18 0.96
C ALA A 272 6.98 14.58 2.40
N THR A 273 7.96 14.36 3.26
CA THR A 273 7.99 14.72 4.68
C THR A 273 9.44 15.06 5.04
N GLY A 274 9.69 16.24 5.59
CA GLY A 274 10.99 16.59 6.17
C GLY A 274 11.21 15.90 7.51
N HIS A 275 12.46 15.58 7.85
CA HIS A 275 12.82 14.86 9.07
C HIS A 275 14.05 15.46 9.71
N GLY A 276 14.10 15.41 11.05
CA GLY A 276 15.23 15.91 11.82
C GLY A 276 14.75 16.67 13.05
N GLY A 277 14.23 15.95 14.05
CA GLY A 277 13.53 16.51 15.22
C GLY A 277 14.35 17.32 16.22
N HIS A 278 15.51 17.85 15.83
CA HIS A 278 16.21 18.88 16.60
C HIS A 278 15.75 20.27 16.13
N GLY A 279 15.86 21.29 16.98
CA GLY A 279 15.16 22.59 16.77
C GLY A 279 15.53 23.40 15.52
N THR A 280 16.51 22.97 14.73
CA THR A 280 16.90 23.58 13.44
C THR A 280 16.92 22.56 12.29
N GLY A 281 16.42 21.35 12.51
CA GLY A 281 16.39 20.32 11.48
C GLY A 281 15.19 20.46 10.55
N ASP A 282 15.25 19.75 9.42
CA ASP A 282 14.32 19.86 8.29
C ASP A 282 12.87 19.45 8.62
N GLU A 283 12.60 18.96 9.83
CA GLU A 283 11.25 18.74 10.32
C GLU A 283 10.53 20.06 10.66
N PHE A 284 11.29 21.09 11.06
CA PHE A 284 10.75 22.34 11.61
C PHE A 284 11.08 23.59 10.77
N VAL A 285 11.69 23.44 9.59
CA VAL A 285 12.15 24.55 8.72
C VAL A 285 11.55 24.44 7.32
#